data_AF-A0AAT9LGU0-F1
#
_entry.id   AF-A0AAT9LGU0-F1
#
_cell.length_a   1.000
_cell.length_b   1.000
_cell.length_c   1.000
_cell.angle_alpha   90.00
_cell.angle_beta   90.00
_cell.angle_gamma   90.00
#
_symmetry.space_group_name_H-M   'P 1'
#
loop_
_entity.id
_entity.type
_entity.pdbx_description
1 polymer ?
#
loop_
_entity_poly.entity_id
_entity_poly.type
_entity_poly.pdbx_seq_one_letter_code
_entity_poly.pdbx_strand_id
1 'polypeptide(L)'
;MGILSTSCAGPLTQAKAIAKVVEKHPGFLAEPGKVNRIEVPIGGRKGNTAKVDLTTAVEPCGRDSYIVTLTKNWNLTINGTPIVTTWKYKVDKGSVTLIESHDMDAAVTIIK
;
A
#
# COMPACT_ATOMS: atom_id res chain seq x y z
N MET A 1 22.54 -20.24 -31.26
CA MET A 1 22.98 -19.71 -29.95
C MET A 1 23.15 -18.20 -30.10
N GLY A 2 22.51 -17.41 -29.23
CA GLY A 2 22.59 -15.95 -29.28
C GLY A 2 21.32 -15.30 -28.75
N ILE A 3 21.18 -15.32 -27.42
CA ILE A 3 20.08 -14.79 -26.61
C ILE A 3 20.28 -13.28 -26.50
N LEU A 4 19.18 -12.51 -26.48
CA LEU A 4 18.85 -11.44 -25.52
C LEU A 4 17.80 -10.52 -26.14
N SER A 5 16.52 -10.85 -25.92
CA SER A 5 15.46 -9.86 -25.99
C SER A 5 15.67 -8.87 -24.85
N THR A 6 16.41 -7.80 -25.09
CA THR A 6 16.35 -6.60 -24.26
C THR A 6 14.93 -6.05 -24.38
N SER A 7 14.08 -6.48 -23.45
CA SER A 7 12.79 -5.86 -23.20
C SER A 7 13.07 -4.41 -22.82
N CYS A 8 12.94 -3.51 -23.78
CA CYS A 8 12.80 -2.09 -23.51
C CYS A 8 11.61 -1.97 -22.56
N ALA A 9 11.87 -1.66 -21.30
CA ALA A 9 10.83 -1.37 -20.33
C ALA A 9 10.00 -0.21 -20.90
N GLY A 10 8.83 -0.53 -21.47
CA GLY A 10 7.90 0.47 -22.01
C GLY A 10 7.53 1.52 -20.94
N PRO A 11 6.91 2.65 -21.33
CA PRO A 11 6.70 3.80 -20.46
C PRO A 11 6.11 3.41 -19.10
N LEU A 12 6.52 4.14 -18.05
CA LEU A 12 5.97 3.93 -16.71
C LEU A 12 4.46 4.21 -16.79
N THR A 13 3.65 3.18 -16.61
CA THR A 13 2.20 3.31 -16.53
C THR A 13 1.77 3.31 -15.07
N GLN A 14 0.59 3.86 -14.81
CA GLN A 14 -0.05 3.81 -13.49
C GLN A 14 -0.09 2.39 -12.90
N ALA A 15 -0.49 1.39 -13.69
CA ALA A 15 -0.52 -0.01 -13.26
C ALA A 15 0.87 -0.55 -12.89
N LYS A 16 1.91 -0.22 -13.68
CA LYS A 16 3.30 -0.59 -13.35
C LYS A 16 3.79 0.11 -12.10
N ALA A 17 3.44 1.38 -11.90
CA ALA A 17 3.83 2.14 -10.72
C ALA A 17 3.24 1.52 -9.45
N ILE A 18 1.95 1.16 -9.50
CA ILE A 18 1.29 0.47 -8.40
C ILE A 18 1.92 -0.91 -8.15
N ALA A 19 2.12 -1.72 -9.20
CA ALA A 19 2.68 -3.07 -9.06
C ALA A 19 4.01 -3.08 -8.29
N LYS A 20 4.93 -2.16 -8.64
CA LYS A 20 6.21 -2.00 -7.93
C LYS A 20 6.07 -1.67 -6.43
N VAL A 21 5.01 -0.98 -6.04
CA VAL A 21 4.75 -0.60 -4.65
C VAL A 21 4.05 -1.73 -3.89
N VAL A 22 3.07 -2.38 -4.52
CA VAL A 22 2.32 -3.50 -3.96
C VAL A 22 3.20 -4.73 -3.72
N GLU A 23 4.26 -4.94 -4.53
CA GLU A 23 5.28 -5.96 -4.26
C GLU A 23 5.91 -5.86 -2.86
N LYS A 24 5.99 -4.65 -2.31
CA LYS A 24 6.50 -4.40 -0.95
C LYS A 24 5.43 -4.54 0.15
N HIS A 25 4.16 -4.57 -0.23
CA HIS A 25 3.01 -4.57 0.67
C HIS A 25 1.98 -5.63 0.23
N PRO A 26 2.28 -6.92 0.47
CA PRO A 26 1.38 -8.00 0.07
C PRO A 26 0.01 -7.82 0.73
N GLY A 27 -1.04 -7.97 -0.07
CA GLY A 27 -2.44 -7.77 0.35
C GLY A 27 -3.09 -6.52 -0.24
N PHE A 28 -2.32 -5.50 -0.65
CA PHE A 28 -2.88 -4.42 -1.46
C PHE A 28 -3.17 -4.89 -2.89
N LEU A 29 -4.21 -4.33 -3.52
CA LEU A 29 -4.52 -4.63 -4.91
C LEU A 29 -3.72 -3.71 -5.82
N ALA A 30 -3.30 -4.24 -6.97
CA ALA A 30 -2.66 -3.48 -8.04
C ALA A 30 -3.63 -2.61 -8.84
N GLU A 31 -4.85 -2.42 -8.32
CA GLU A 31 -5.93 -1.68 -8.96
C GLU A 31 -6.27 -0.44 -8.11
N PRO A 32 -6.20 0.77 -8.69
CA PRO A 32 -6.46 2.00 -7.97
C PRO A 32 -7.95 2.10 -7.59
N GLY A 33 -8.22 2.59 -6.38
CA GLY A 33 -9.57 2.81 -5.87
C GLY A 33 -10.32 1.54 -5.45
N LYS A 34 -9.77 0.34 -5.69
CA LYS A 34 -10.35 -0.90 -5.16
C LYS A 34 -9.98 -1.10 -3.71
N VAL A 35 -10.98 -1.49 -2.92
CA VAL A 35 -10.83 -1.88 -1.52
C VAL A 35 -10.62 -3.39 -1.47
N ASN A 36 -9.53 -3.82 -0.84
CA ASN A 36 -9.39 -5.21 -0.40
C ASN A 36 -9.62 -5.30 1.10
N ARG A 37 -10.65 -6.03 1.51
CA ARG A 37 -11.00 -6.22 2.91
C ARG A 37 -10.45 -7.54 3.40
N ILE A 38 -9.63 -7.48 4.46
CA ILE A 38 -9.04 -8.66 5.10
C ILE A 38 -9.37 -8.69 6.58
N GLU A 39 -9.29 -9.86 7.20
CA GLU A 39 -9.36 -9.99 8.66
C GLU A 39 -7.96 -10.21 9.24
N VAL A 40 -7.57 -9.34 10.17
CA VAL A 40 -6.25 -9.37 10.79
C VAL A 40 -6.40 -9.60 12.29
N PRO A 41 -5.66 -10.55 12.89
CA PRO A 41 -5.63 -10.72 14.34
C PRO A 41 -5.18 -9.45 15.05
N ILE A 42 -5.84 -9.11 16.15
CA ILE A 42 -5.51 -7.95 16.98
C ILE A 42 -5.19 -8.40 18.41
N GLY A 43 -4.62 -7.50 19.22
CA GLY A 43 -4.35 -7.75 20.63
C GLY A 43 -5.61 -8.10 21.45
N GLY A 44 -5.40 -8.57 22.67
CA GLY A 44 -6.47 -8.84 23.63
C GLY A 44 -6.84 -10.32 23.72
N ARG A 45 -8.13 -10.65 23.77
CA ARG A 45 -8.60 -12.05 23.89
C ARG A 45 -8.21 -12.86 22.66
N LYS A 46 -7.78 -14.10 22.88
CA LYS A 46 -7.45 -15.06 21.82
C LYS A 46 -8.63 -15.20 20.86
N GLY A 47 -8.40 -14.93 19.58
CA GLY A 47 -9.40 -15.02 18.51
C GLY A 47 -10.00 -13.69 18.06
N ASN A 48 -9.62 -12.56 18.66
CA ASN A 48 -10.05 -11.25 18.18
C ASN A 48 -9.40 -10.90 16.83
N THR A 49 -10.21 -10.48 15.88
CA THR A 49 -9.78 -9.98 14.57
C THR A 49 -10.43 -8.64 14.28
N ALA A 50 -9.81 -7.85 13.42
CA ALA A 50 -10.34 -6.61 12.87
C ALA A 50 -10.51 -6.73 11.36
N LYS A 51 -11.57 -6.10 10.84
CA LYS A 51 -11.81 -5.96 9.40
C LYS A 51 -11.03 -4.76 8.88
N VAL A 52 -9.95 -5.05 8.17
CA VAL A 52 -9.02 -4.04 7.65
C VAL A 52 -9.31 -3.81 6.17
N ASP A 53 -9.51 -2.55 5.81
CA ASP A 53 -9.67 -2.11 4.43
C ASP A 53 -8.33 -1.60 3.88
N LEU A 54 -7.80 -2.30 2.89
CA LEU A 54 -6.60 -1.94 2.15
C LEU A 54 -7.00 -1.25 0.86
N THR A 55 -6.53 -0.02 0.65
CA THR A 55 -6.84 0.78 -0.54
C THR A 55 -5.58 1.33 -1.17
N THR A 56 -5.56 1.33 -2.49
CA THR A 56 -4.47 1.90 -3.28
C THR A 56 -4.99 3.10 -4.04
N ALA A 57 -4.37 4.26 -3.87
CA ALA A 57 -4.59 5.43 -4.69
C ALA A 57 -3.32 5.75 -5.47
N VAL A 58 -3.49 6.40 -6.62
CA VAL A 58 -2.37 6.80 -7.46
C VAL A 58 -2.72 8.10 -8.18
N GLU A 59 -1.76 8.99 -8.23
CA GLU A 59 -1.88 10.29 -8.86
C GLU A 59 -0.65 10.57 -9.74
N PRO A 60 -0.82 11.14 -10.94
CA PRO A 60 0.32 11.54 -11.76
C PRO A 60 1.08 12.68 -11.07
N CYS A 61 2.41 12.61 -11.12
CA CYS A 61 3.28 13.58 -10.47
C CYS A 61 4.39 13.97 -11.45
N GLY A 62 4.06 14.74 -12.48
CA GLY A 62 4.99 15.08 -13.57
C GLY A 62 4.85 14.16 -14.79
N ARG A 63 5.81 14.24 -15.72
CA ARG A 63 5.71 13.56 -17.03
C ARG A 63 5.94 12.04 -16.98
N ASP A 64 6.73 11.55 -16.04
CA ASP A 64 7.21 10.16 -16.00
C ASP A 64 7.21 9.58 -14.58
N SER A 65 6.32 10.08 -13.74
CA SER A 65 6.32 9.78 -12.31
C SER A 65 4.93 9.84 -11.71
N TYR A 66 4.71 9.00 -10.70
CA TYR A 66 3.43 8.84 -10.02
C TYR A 66 3.66 8.89 -8.51
N ILE A 67 2.70 9.42 -7.77
CA ILE A 67 2.59 9.16 -6.34
C ILE A 67 1.61 8.01 -6.15
N VAL A 68 2.04 6.95 -5.47
CA VAL A 68 1.20 5.84 -5.06
C VAL A 68 1.00 5.94 -3.55
N THR A 69 -0.25 6.00 -3.13
CA THR A 69 -0.64 6.01 -1.72
C THR A 69 -1.29 4.69 -1.37
N LEU A 70 -0.73 3.99 -0.40
CA LEU A 70 -1.33 2.81 0.21
C LEU A 70 -1.96 3.22 1.53
N THR A 71 -3.24 2.94 1.71
CA THR A 71 -3.96 3.22 2.95
C THR A 71 -4.52 1.93 3.53
N LYS A 72 -4.10 1.62 4.74
CA LYS A 72 -4.58 0.52 5.58
C LYS A 72 -5.46 1.10 6.68
N ASN A 73 -6.76 1.00 6.49
CA ASN A 73 -7.73 1.42 7.48
C ASN A 73 -8.16 0.22 8.32
N TRP A 74 -7.86 0.22 9.61
CA TRP A 74 -8.20 -0.88 10.50
C TRP A 74 -9.69 -0.92 10.86
N ASN A 75 -10.46 0.12 10.50
CA ASN A 75 -11.85 0.32 10.90
C ASN A 75 -12.04 0.22 12.42
N LEU A 76 -11.00 0.60 13.17
CA LEU A 76 -10.96 0.64 14.63
C LEU A 76 -10.70 2.07 15.09
N THR A 77 -11.18 2.36 16.29
CA THR A 77 -10.96 3.64 16.95
C THR A 77 -10.39 3.38 18.33
N ILE A 78 -9.24 3.97 18.66
CA ILE A 78 -8.64 3.90 19.99
C ILE A 78 -8.71 5.32 20.57
N ASN A 79 -9.38 5.48 21.72
CA ASN A 79 -9.56 6.77 22.39
C ASN A 79 -10.14 7.87 21.48
N GLY A 80 -11.06 7.51 20.57
CA GLY A 80 -11.66 8.46 19.61
C GLY A 80 -10.83 8.73 18.36
N THR A 81 -9.61 8.20 18.25
CA THR A 81 -8.76 8.33 17.07
C THR A 81 -8.87 7.09 16.17
N PRO A 82 -9.25 7.23 14.89
CA PRO A 82 -9.29 6.11 13.95
C PRO A 82 -7.86 5.62 13.66
N ILE A 83 -7.69 4.30 13.61
CA ILE A 83 -6.42 3.68 13.33
C ILE A 83 -6.26 3.49 11.83
N VAL A 84 -5.50 4.41 11.23
CA VAL A 84 -5.23 4.41 9.79
C VAL A 84 -3.73 4.50 9.57
N THR A 85 -3.20 3.52 8.87
CA THR A 85 -1.81 3.50 8.43
C THR A 85 -1.75 3.89 6.97
N THR A 86 -0.87 4.84 6.62
CA THR A 86 -0.72 5.33 5.24
C THR A 86 0.74 5.36 4.83
N TRP A 87 1.04 4.91 3.62
CA TRP A 87 2.36 5.03 3.01
C TRP A 87 2.25 5.68 1.65
N LYS A 88 3.02 6.74 1.44
CA LYS A 88 3.06 7.51 0.20
C LYS A 88 4.42 7.31 -0.46
N TYR A 89 4.39 6.82 -1.69
CA TYR A 89 5.57 6.52 -2.48
C TYR A 89 5.60 7.39 -3.73
N LYS A 90 6.76 7.95 -4.04
CA LYS A 90 7.04 8.46 -5.37
C LYS A 90 7.65 7.34 -6.21
N VAL A 91 7.06 7.08 -7.36
CA VAL A 91 7.51 6.08 -8.32
C VAL A 91 7.92 6.77 -9.62
N ASP A 92 9.19 6.59 -9.98
CA ASP A 92 9.75 7.03 -11.25
C ASP A 92 10.08 5.80 -12.13
N LYS A 93 10.61 6.01 -13.34
CA LYS A 93 10.93 4.94 -14.30
C LYS A 93 11.73 3.79 -13.68
N GLY A 94 12.69 4.08 -12.80
CA GLY A 94 13.56 3.09 -12.16
C GLY A 94 13.37 2.93 -10.65
N SER A 95 12.93 3.97 -9.94
CA SER A 95 12.96 4.04 -8.48
C SER A 95 11.58 4.04 -7.84
N VAL A 96 11.51 3.50 -6.62
CA VAL A 96 10.37 3.63 -5.71
C VAL A 96 10.91 4.20 -4.41
N THR A 97 10.50 5.42 -4.09
CA THR A 97 10.97 6.17 -2.94
C THR A 97 9.80 6.41 -2.00
N LEU A 98 9.91 6.01 -0.73
CA LEU A 98 8.95 6.40 0.29
C LEU A 98 9.15 7.89 0.59
N ILE A 99 8.09 8.69 0.40
CA ILE A 99 8.13 10.14 0.64
C ILE A 99 7.41 10.53 1.93
N GLU A 100 6.45 9.71 2.38
CA GLU A 100 5.69 9.95 3.60
C GLU A 100 5.15 8.62 4.14
N SER A 101 5.18 8.45 5.46
CA SER A 101 4.56 7.30 6.12
C SER A 101 3.99 7.69 7.46
N HIS A 102 2.78 7.23 7.74
CA HIS A 102 2.13 7.32 9.03
C HIS A 102 1.69 5.91 9.43
N ASP A 103 2.38 5.31 10.41
CA ASP A 103 2.15 3.92 10.81
C ASP A 103 1.51 3.85 12.20
N MET A 104 0.31 3.29 12.27
CA MET A 104 -0.43 3.05 13.50
C MET A 104 -0.65 1.55 13.78
N ASP A 105 0.00 0.65 13.04
CA ASP A 105 -0.20 -0.79 13.18
C ASP A 105 0.20 -1.29 14.58
N ALA A 106 1.22 -0.67 15.19
CA ALA A 106 1.64 -1.00 16.55
C ALA A 106 0.53 -0.78 17.60
N ALA A 107 -0.34 0.22 17.41
CA ALA A 107 -1.42 0.53 18.34
C ALA A 107 -2.45 -0.61 18.44
N VAL A 108 -2.62 -1.38 17.37
CA VAL A 108 -3.58 -2.49 17.29
C VAL A 108 -3.12 -3.71 18.09
N THR A 109 -1.81 -3.89 18.21
CA THR A 109 -1.24 -5.01 18.97
C THR A 109 -1.38 -4.84 20.49
N ILE A 110 -1.57 -3.59 20.96
CA ILE A 110 -1.63 -3.23 22.38
C ILE A 110 -3.08 -3.13 22.88
N ILE A 111 -4.09 -3.31 22.01
CA ILE A 111 -5.49 -3.39 22.42
C ILE A 111 -5.61 -4.51 23.48
N LYS A 112 -5.92 -4.14 24.72
CA LYS A 112 -6.09 -5.04 25.88
C LYS A 112 -7.55 -5.31 26.14
#